data_AF-A0A9X2JNZ5-F1
#
_entry.id   AF-A0A9X2JNZ5-F1
#
_cell.length_a   1.000
_cell.length_b   1.000
_cell.length_c   1.000
_cell.angle_alpha   90.00
_cell.angle_beta   90.00
_cell.angle_gamma   90.00
#
_symmetry.space_group_name_H-M   'P 1'
#
loop_
_entity.id
_entity.type
_entity.pdbx_description
1 polymer ?
#
loop_
_entity_poly.entity_id
_entity_poly.type
_entity_poly.pdbx_seq_one_letter_code
_entity_poly.pdbx_strand_id
1 'polypeptide(L)'
;MRIKIGILALLTLAACGGGPSGPISRACEAGGRPGANKMLCSCVQGVADDTLSGSEQRRAAKFFKDPQKAQDTRQGDGTAAFWRRYRAFADRAEAVCR
;
A
#
# COMPACT_ATOMS: atom_id res chain seq x y z
N MET A 1 46.06 33.03 -3.39
CA MET A 1 45.29 32.60 -2.20
C MET A 1 44.54 33.79 -1.60
N ARG A 2 43.23 33.92 -1.82
CA ARG A 2 42.25 34.54 -0.88
C ARG A 2 40.84 34.03 -1.24
N ILE A 3 40.42 32.99 -0.54
CA ILE A 3 39.08 32.40 -0.60
C ILE A 3 38.21 33.19 0.38
N LYS A 4 37.07 33.75 -0.05
CA LYS A 4 36.01 34.17 0.88
C LYS A 4 34.60 33.81 0.38
N ILE A 5 34.19 32.63 0.85
CA ILE A 5 32.89 32.28 1.45
C ILE A 5 31.68 32.56 0.56
N GLY A 6 31.36 31.53 -0.25
CA GLY A 6 30.11 31.42 -0.97
C GLY A 6 28.92 31.16 -0.03
N ILE A 7 27.80 31.75 -0.41
CA ILE A 7 26.46 31.58 0.15
C ILE A 7 26.11 30.09 0.21
N LEU A 8 25.90 29.55 1.40
CA LEU A 8 25.30 28.24 1.60
C LEU A 8 23.91 28.43 2.22
N ALA A 9 22.93 28.73 1.37
CA ALA A 9 21.53 28.67 1.75
C ALA A 9 21.14 27.18 1.88
N LEU A 10 21.16 26.66 3.11
CA LEU A 10 20.60 25.35 3.41
C LEU A 10 19.07 25.41 3.26
N LEU A 11 18.58 25.07 2.08
CA LEU A 11 17.19 24.71 1.85
C LEU A 11 16.96 23.31 2.45
N THR A 12 16.53 23.25 3.71
CA THR A 12 16.04 22.01 4.31
C THR A 12 14.68 21.69 3.71
N LEU A 13 14.64 20.87 2.65
CA LEU A 13 13.38 20.24 2.25
C LEU A 13 12.99 19.25 3.35
N ALA A 14 12.04 19.66 4.18
CA ALA A 14 11.31 18.77 5.06
C ALA A 14 10.51 17.80 4.19
N ALA A 15 11.11 16.67 3.83
CA ALA A 15 10.41 15.56 3.21
C ALA A 15 9.44 14.97 4.24
N CYS A 16 8.14 15.28 4.12
CA CYS A 16 7.10 14.54 4.83
C CYS A 16 7.14 13.08 4.35
N GLY A 17 7.89 12.22 5.05
CA GLY A 17 8.03 10.78 4.81
C GLY A 17 6.78 9.96 5.20
N GLY A 18 5.60 10.45 4.84
CA GLY A 18 4.33 9.75 4.97
C GLY A 18 3.75 9.54 3.59
N GLY A 19 4.03 8.40 2.96
CA GLY A 19 3.29 8.00 1.78
C GLY A 19 1.83 7.70 2.11
N PRO A 20 1.02 7.29 1.11
CA PRO A 20 -0.39 6.94 1.30
C PRO A 20 -0.60 6.03 2.50
N SER A 21 -1.56 6.39 3.34
CA SER A 21 -1.94 5.63 4.53
C SER A 21 -3.43 5.32 4.48
N GLY A 22 -3.81 4.12 4.89
CA GLY A 22 -5.19 3.68 4.74
C GLY A 22 -5.43 2.27 5.29
N PRO A 23 -6.61 1.69 5.03
CA PRO A 23 -6.99 0.38 5.54
C PRO A 23 -6.02 -0.72 5.12
N ILE A 24 -5.48 -0.65 3.90
CA ILE A 24 -4.55 -1.64 3.36
C ILE A 24 -3.15 -1.46 3.95
N SER A 25 -2.62 -0.23 4.03
CA SER A 25 -1.31 0.01 4.66
C SER A 25 -1.29 -0.50 6.11
N ARG A 26 -2.33 -0.15 6.89
CA ARG A 26 -2.45 -0.58 8.28
C ARG A 26 -2.56 -2.10 8.41
N ALA A 27 -3.30 -2.75 7.52
CA ALA A 27 -3.47 -4.20 7.55
C ALA A 27 -2.20 -4.94 7.07
N CYS A 28 -1.48 -4.38 6.10
CA CYS A 28 -0.19 -4.87 5.63
C CYS A 28 0.86 -4.86 6.74
N GLU A 29 0.98 -3.74 7.45
CA GLU A 29 1.91 -3.59 8.58
C GLU A 29 1.52 -4.52 9.75
N ALA A 30 0.23 -4.57 10.09
CA ALA A 30 -0.28 -5.41 11.17
C ALA A 30 -0.18 -6.93 10.86
N GLY A 31 -0.13 -7.30 9.58
CA GLY A 31 0.00 -8.70 9.15
C GLY A 31 1.34 -9.34 9.52
N GLY A 32 2.33 -8.55 9.93
CA GLY A 32 3.60 -9.02 10.50
C GLY A 32 4.41 -9.95 9.59
N ARG A 33 4.15 -9.93 8.27
CA ARG A 33 4.85 -10.80 7.33
C ARG A 33 6.30 -10.36 7.15
N PRO A 34 7.26 -11.29 6.98
CA PRO A 34 8.63 -10.93 6.64
C PRO A 34 8.66 -9.99 5.42
N GLY A 35 9.31 -8.84 5.56
CA GLY A 35 9.39 -7.81 4.52
C GLY A 35 8.31 -6.72 4.57
N ALA A 36 7.25 -6.88 5.38
CA ALA A 36 6.28 -5.80 5.62
C ALA A 36 6.98 -4.61 6.31
N ASN A 37 7.02 -3.48 5.63
CA ASN A 37 7.58 -2.24 6.13
C ASN A 37 6.75 -1.05 5.64
N LYS A 38 6.91 0.11 6.28
CA LYS A 38 6.11 1.31 5.99
C LYS A 38 6.17 1.72 4.52
N MET A 39 7.34 1.63 3.87
CA MET A 39 7.50 2.02 2.47
C MET A 39 6.72 1.08 1.54
N LEU A 40 6.88 -0.23 1.72
CA LEU A 40 6.14 -1.25 0.97
C LEU A 40 4.63 -1.10 1.17
N CYS A 41 4.18 -1.07 2.42
CA CYS A 41 2.75 -1.03 2.74
C CYS A 41 2.08 0.27 2.27
N SER A 42 2.83 1.37 2.24
CA SER A 42 2.37 2.63 1.67
C SER A 42 2.26 2.60 0.14
N CYS A 43 3.20 1.95 -0.55
CA CYS A 43 3.07 1.69 -1.99
C CYS A 43 1.83 0.85 -2.31
N VAL A 44 1.63 -0.25 -1.57
CA VAL A 44 0.47 -1.14 -1.75
C VAL A 44 -0.84 -0.38 -1.47
N GLN A 45 -0.85 0.54 -0.51
CA GLN A 45 -2.00 1.42 -0.26
C GLN A 45 -2.27 2.36 -1.43
N GLY A 46 -1.24 2.99 -2.01
CA GLY A 46 -1.40 3.83 -3.20
C GLY A 46 -2.04 3.07 -4.37
N VAL A 47 -1.56 1.85 -4.63
CA VAL A 47 -2.18 0.99 -5.66
C VAL A 47 -3.64 0.65 -5.31
N ALA A 48 -3.95 0.42 -4.03
CA ALA A 48 -5.32 0.18 -3.59
C ALA A 48 -6.22 1.41 -3.78
N ASP A 49 -5.70 2.62 -3.59
CA ASP A 49 -6.43 3.87 -3.83
C ASP A 49 -6.77 4.07 -5.31
N ASP A 50 -5.88 3.63 -6.21
CA ASP A 50 -6.09 3.71 -7.66
C ASP A 50 -7.05 2.64 -8.20
N THR A 51 -7.16 1.49 -7.53
CA THR A 51 -7.80 0.29 -8.11
C THR A 51 -9.03 -0.23 -7.37
N LEU A 52 -9.20 0.13 -6.09
CA LEU A 52 -10.29 -0.34 -5.24
C LEU A 52 -11.06 0.84 -4.64
N SER A 53 -12.39 0.71 -4.57
CA SER A 53 -13.18 1.67 -3.80
C SER A 53 -12.92 1.52 -2.29
N GLY A 54 -13.25 2.55 -1.49
CA GLY A 54 -13.01 2.50 -0.05
C GLY A 54 -13.71 1.34 0.69
N SER A 55 -14.88 0.89 0.21
CA SER A 55 -15.57 -0.30 0.76
C SER A 55 -14.82 -1.59 0.43
N GLU A 56 -14.22 -1.65 -0.75
CA GLU A 56 -13.45 -2.78 -1.24
C GLU A 56 -12.10 -2.87 -0.56
N GLN A 57 -11.44 -1.73 -0.32
CA GLN A 57 -10.25 -1.68 0.52
C GLN A 57 -10.54 -2.21 1.94
N ARG A 58 -11.65 -1.80 2.56
CA ARG A 58 -12.05 -2.33 3.88
C ARG A 58 -12.33 -3.83 3.85
N ARG A 59 -12.84 -4.37 2.74
CA ARG A 59 -13.03 -5.81 2.55
C ARG A 59 -11.68 -6.52 2.38
N ALA A 60 -10.83 -6.03 1.49
CA ALA A 60 -9.51 -6.59 1.21
C ALA A 60 -8.58 -6.52 2.43
N ALA A 61 -8.64 -5.46 3.24
CA ALA A 61 -7.89 -5.33 4.50
C ALA A 61 -8.15 -6.50 5.46
N LYS A 62 -9.36 -7.09 5.44
CA LYS A 62 -9.69 -8.26 6.26
C LYS A 62 -8.92 -9.51 5.84
N PHE A 63 -8.46 -9.60 4.59
CA PHE A 63 -7.72 -10.76 4.08
C PHE A 63 -6.29 -10.83 4.65
N PHE A 64 -5.70 -9.69 4.97
CA PHE A 64 -4.39 -9.64 5.63
C PHE A 64 -4.45 -10.24 7.05
N LYS A 65 -5.55 -9.98 7.77
CA LYS A 65 -5.79 -10.54 9.11
C LYS A 65 -6.24 -11.99 9.06
N ASP A 66 -7.07 -12.33 8.09
CA ASP A 66 -7.68 -13.65 7.95
C ASP A 66 -7.62 -14.10 6.48
N PRO A 67 -6.56 -14.84 6.11
CA PRO A 67 -6.39 -15.34 4.75
C PRO A 67 -7.53 -16.25 4.27
N GLN A 68 -8.28 -16.88 5.18
CA GLN A 68 -9.41 -17.74 4.80
C GLN A 68 -10.51 -16.92 4.11
N LYS A 69 -10.73 -15.66 4.50
CA LYS A 69 -11.70 -14.78 3.86
C LYS A 69 -11.41 -14.51 2.38
N ALA A 70 -10.15 -14.56 1.98
CA ALA A 70 -9.77 -14.47 0.58
C ALA A 70 -10.19 -15.74 -0.17
N GLN A 71 -10.01 -16.92 0.44
CA GLN A 71 -10.45 -18.20 -0.15
C GLN A 71 -11.97 -18.31 -0.24
N ASP A 72 -12.68 -17.90 0.82
CA ASP A 72 -14.14 -17.87 0.83
C ASP A 72 -14.66 -16.89 -0.23
N THR A 73 -14.01 -15.73 -0.36
CA THR A 73 -14.37 -14.77 -1.40
C THR A 73 -14.07 -15.28 -2.81
N ARG A 74 -13.00 -16.05 -3.00
CA ARG A 74 -12.68 -16.65 -4.31
C ARG A 74 -13.71 -17.70 -4.73
N GLN A 75 -14.23 -18.47 -3.77
CA GLN A 75 -15.12 -19.60 -4.03
C GLN A 75 -16.61 -19.26 -3.88
N GLY A 76 -16.93 -18.15 -3.22
CA GLY A 76 -18.31 -17.77 -2.93
C GLY A 76 -19.09 -17.28 -4.14
N ASP A 77 -20.40 -17.45 -4.07
CA ASP A 77 -21.32 -16.93 -5.08
C ASP A 77 -21.45 -15.39 -4.98
N GLY A 78 -21.64 -14.73 -6.12
CA GLY A 78 -21.85 -13.27 -6.18
C GLY A 78 -20.62 -12.41 -5.86
N THR A 79 -19.47 -12.98 -5.55
CA THR A 79 -18.24 -12.24 -5.23
C THR A 79 -17.31 -12.04 -6.43
N ALA A 80 -17.60 -12.67 -7.56
CA ALA A 80 -16.72 -12.75 -8.73
C ALA A 80 -16.26 -11.36 -9.23
N ALA A 81 -17.14 -10.35 -9.22
CA ALA A 81 -16.79 -8.99 -9.63
C ALA A 81 -15.75 -8.36 -8.70
N PHE A 82 -15.94 -8.49 -7.38
CA PHE A 82 -14.94 -8.05 -6.41
C PHE A 82 -13.64 -8.85 -6.54
N TRP A 83 -13.72 -10.17 -6.70
CA TRP A 83 -12.53 -11.01 -6.83
C TRP A 83 -11.69 -10.65 -8.05
N ARG A 84 -12.31 -10.31 -9.19
CA ARG A 84 -11.58 -9.81 -10.36
C ARG A 84 -10.82 -8.52 -10.07
N ARG A 85 -11.46 -7.54 -9.43
CA ARG A 85 -10.82 -6.27 -9.07
C ARG A 85 -9.73 -6.43 -8.03
N TYR A 86 -9.96 -7.28 -7.03
CA TYR A 86 -8.95 -7.65 -6.03
C TYR A 86 -7.71 -8.28 -6.67
N ARG A 87 -7.88 -9.19 -7.64
CA ARG A 87 -6.75 -9.76 -8.38
C ARG A 87 -5.99 -8.70 -9.18
N ALA A 88 -6.70 -7.84 -9.92
CA ALA A 88 -6.06 -6.75 -10.66
C ALA A 88 -5.25 -5.81 -9.74
N PHE A 89 -5.79 -5.49 -8.55
CA PHE A 89 -5.07 -4.77 -7.50
C PHE A 89 -3.79 -5.51 -7.08
N ALA A 90 -3.88 -6.80 -6.76
CA ALA A 90 -2.76 -7.59 -6.28
C ALA A 90 -1.66 -7.73 -7.34
N ASP A 91 -2.02 -8.02 -8.59
CA ASP A 91 -1.10 -8.14 -9.72
C ASP A 91 -0.38 -6.80 -9.96
N ARG A 92 -1.10 -5.68 -9.87
CA ARG A 92 -0.51 -4.35 -10.02
C ARG A 92 0.43 -4.01 -8.87
N ALA A 93 0.06 -4.32 -7.63
CA ALA A 93 0.89 -4.09 -6.46
C ALA A 93 2.18 -4.92 -6.53
N GLU A 94 2.11 -6.17 -6.96
CA GLU A 94 3.27 -7.03 -7.17
C GLU A 94 4.24 -6.47 -8.23
N ALA A 95 3.70 -5.89 -9.30
CA ALA A 95 4.49 -5.32 -10.39
C ALA A 95 5.24 -4.03 -10.01
N VAL A 96 4.77 -3.27 -9.02
CA VAL A 96 5.33 -1.93 -8.72
C VAL A 96 5.92 -1.77 -7.33
N CYS A 97 5.51 -2.57 -6.35
CA CYS A 97 5.89 -2.38 -4.95
C CYS A 97 6.96 -3.35 -4.45
N ARG A 98 7.59 -4.14 -5.34
CA ARG A 98 8.68 -5.06 -4.97
C ARG A 98 10.01 -4.36 -4.75
#